data_AF-A0A150X9K5-F1
#
_entry.id   AF-A0A150X9K5-F1
#
_cell.length_a   1.000
_cell.length_b   1.000
_cell.length_c   1.000
_cell.angle_alpha   90.00
_cell.angle_beta   90.00
_cell.angle_gamma   90.00
#
_symmetry.space_group_name_H-M   'P 1'
#
loop_
_entity.id
_entity.type
_entity.pdbx_description
1 polymer ?
#
loop_
_entity_poly.entity_id
_entity_poly.type
_entity_poly.pdbx_seq_one_letter_code
_entity_poly.pdbx_strand_id
1 'polypeptide(L)'
;MAKSKINWQNHFIELLVVVIGISIAFGMENWAEKRRDRETQINYLTSLRDDITNDNTELNHILDSSKVLSRNIDFLMRFVYASGPLEDLKYGHITSTYAAPYFNAKDGTYHSLVNSGSLDMISNYKLRASITDLYNFHYDEISKADDFIHDLVNGQIYPYMIENIQFGSVQFGQNEILDDRPLKNNKVRNMIGSYTNLLKERDAIYGLTSNKCDSLLIEINSELAKLK
;
A
#
# COMPACT_ATOMS: atom_id res chain seq x y z
N MET A 1 10.54 -85.18 16.26
CA MET A 1 10.17 -83.74 16.14
C MET A 1 10.86 -83.18 14.90
N ALA A 2 10.12 -82.96 13.81
CA ALA A 2 10.68 -82.40 12.59
C ALA A 2 10.98 -80.91 12.80
N LYS A 3 12.25 -80.51 12.75
CA LYS A 3 12.65 -79.10 12.71
C LYS A 3 12.26 -78.53 11.34
N SER A 4 11.18 -77.76 11.31
CA SER A 4 10.86 -76.88 10.18
C SER A 4 12.07 -76.00 9.87
N LYS A 5 12.66 -76.13 8.68
CA LYS A 5 13.69 -75.21 8.20
C LYS A 5 12.99 -73.91 7.81
N ILE A 6 13.15 -72.88 8.63
CA ILE A 6 12.65 -71.53 8.34
C ILE A 6 13.29 -71.05 7.03
N ASN A 7 12.45 -70.68 6.06
CA ASN A 7 12.91 -70.22 4.76
C ASN A 7 13.16 -68.70 4.79
N TRP A 8 14.33 -68.32 5.29
CA TRP A 8 14.74 -66.93 5.48
C TRP A 8 14.75 -66.07 4.20
N GLN A 9 14.93 -66.68 3.02
CA GLN A 9 14.85 -65.97 1.75
C GLN A 9 13.43 -65.43 1.49
N ASN A 10 12.41 -66.23 1.80
CA ASN A 10 11.01 -65.84 1.65
C ASN A 10 10.67 -64.69 2.60
N HIS A 11 11.09 -64.76 3.86
CA HIS A 11 10.85 -63.70 4.84
C HIS A 11 11.58 -62.39 4.49
N PHE A 12 12.78 -62.47 3.90
CA PHE A 12 13.50 -61.27 3.44
C PHE A 12 12.79 -60.60 2.24
N ILE A 13 12.29 -61.38 1.29
CA ILE A 13 11.49 -60.87 0.16
C ILE A 13 10.19 -60.25 0.68
N GLU A 14 9.51 -60.91 1.62
CA GLU A 14 8.29 -60.39 2.26
C GLU A 14 8.55 -59.04 2.96
N LEU A 15 9.65 -58.92 3.72
CA LEU A 15 10.06 -57.66 4.33
C LEU A 15 10.35 -56.59 3.27
N LEU A 16 11.08 -56.92 2.19
CA LEU A 16 11.36 -55.97 1.11
C LEU A 16 10.08 -55.48 0.45
N VAL A 17 9.12 -56.36 0.18
CA VAL A 17 7.83 -55.98 -0.41
C VAL A 17 7.08 -55.02 0.51
N VAL A 18 7.06 -55.27 1.82
CA VAL A 18 6.43 -54.38 2.80
C VAL A 18 7.12 -53.01 2.84
N VAL A 19 8.46 -52.98 2.89
CA VAL A 19 9.24 -51.72 2.91
C VAL A 19 9.00 -50.90 1.64
N ILE A 20 8.97 -51.55 0.47
CA ILE A 20 8.69 -50.88 -0.81
C ILE A 20 7.25 -50.35 -0.82
N GLY A 21 6.27 -51.14 -0.37
CA GLY A 21 4.87 -50.72 -0.30
C GLY A 21 4.67 -49.48 0.56
N ILE A 22 5.26 -49.48 1.77
CA ILE A 22 5.22 -48.34 2.70
C ILE A 22 5.94 -47.12 2.09
N SER A 23 7.10 -47.33 1.47
CA SER A 23 7.88 -46.24 0.86
C SER A 23 7.15 -45.59 -0.31
N ILE A 24 6.46 -46.38 -1.16
CA ILE A 24 5.63 -45.86 -2.25
C ILE A 24 4.44 -45.08 -1.68
N ALA A 25 3.76 -45.60 -0.65
CA ALA A 25 2.65 -44.91 -0.01
C ALA A 25 3.05 -43.54 0.54
N PHE A 26 4.15 -43.47 1.32
CA PHE A 26 4.69 -42.19 1.79
C PHE A 26 5.16 -41.28 0.64
N GLY A 27 5.73 -41.85 -0.42
CA GLY A 27 6.12 -41.10 -1.61
C GLY A 27 4.92 -40.43 -2.31
N MET A 28 3.82 -41.17 -2.45
CA MET A 28 2.57 -40.66 -3.03
C MET A 28 1.93 -39.58 -2.15
N GLU A 29 1.89 -39.79 -0.83
CA GLU A 29 1.37 -38.81 0.14
C GLU A 29 2.15 -37.49 0.07
N ASN A 30 3.49 -37.57 0.15
CA ASN A 30 4.36 -36.40 0.05
C ASN A 30 4.22 -35.68 -1.29
N TRP A 31 3.96 -36.40 -2.39
CA TRP A 31 3.72 -35.78 -3.69
C TRP A 31 2.38 -35.05 -3.75
N ALA A 32 1.31 -35.66 -3.20
CA ALA A 32 0.00 -35.06 -3.12
C ALA A 32 0.01 -33.79 -2.24
N GLU A 33 0.70 -33.84 -1.09
CA GLU A 33 0.89 -32.71 -0.18
C GLU A 33 1.63 -31.55 -0.87
N LYS A 34 2.79 -31.83 -1.49
CA LYS A 34 3.56 -30.81 -2.24
C LYS A 34 2.77 -30.17 -3.37
N ARG A 35 1.93 -30.95 -4.05
CA ARG A 35 1.05 -30.42 -5.09
C ARG A 35 0.02 -29.45 -4.49
N ARG A 36 -0.61 -29.83 -3.37
CA ARG A 36 -1.59 -28.98 -2.67
C ARG A 36 -0.97 -27.69 -2.14
N ASP A 37 0.24 -27.77 -1.59
CA ASP A 37 0.98 -26.59 -1.13
C ASP A 37 1.31 -25.65 -2.28
N ARG A 38 1.75 -26.20 -3.43
CA ARG A 38 2.01 -25.43 -4.65
C ARG A 38 0.74 -24.73 -5.16
N GLU A 39 -0.39 -25.44 -5.23
CA GLU A 39 -1.68 -24.85 -5.62
C GLU A 39 -2.10 -23.72 -4.66
N THR A 40 -1.88 -23.90 -3.36
CA THR A 40 -2.17 -22.90 -2.33
C THR A 40 -1.26 -21.67 -2.46
N GLN A 41 0.05 -21.87 -2.67
CA GLN A 41 1.01 -20.78 -2.90
C GLN A 41 0.63 -19.97 -4.15
N ILE A 42 0.20 -20.62 -5.25
CA ILE A 42 -0.25 -19.93 -6.47
C ILE A 42 -1.47 -19.04 -6.17
N ASN A 43 -2.43 -19.52 -5.41
CA ASN A 43 -3.62 -18.75 -5.06
C ASN A 43 -3.25 -17.50 -4.27
N TYR A 44 -2.41 -17.64 -3.23
CA TYR A 44 -1.97 -16.49 -2.43
C TYR A 44 -1.17 -15.47 -3.23
N LEU A 45 -0.22 -15.92 -4.06
CA LEU A 45 0.57 -15.02 -4.91
C LEU A 45 -0.31 -14.31 -5.95
N THR A 46 -1.34 -14.98 -6.46
CA THR A 46 -2.32 -14.36 -7.38
C THR A 46 -3.13 -13.29 -6.66
N SER A 47 -3.66 -13.57 -5.48
CA SER A 47 -4.40 -12.58 -4.69
C SER A 47 -3.53 -11.39 -4.27
N LEU A 48 -2.30 -11.62 -3.80
CA LEU A 48 -1.35 -10.55 -3.49
C LEU A 48 -1.03 -9.69 -4.70
N ARG A 49 -0.80 -10.30 -5.87
CA ARG A 49 -0.58 -9.55 -7.12
C ARG A 49 -1.76 -8.63 -7.42
N ASP A 50 -2.98 -9.13 -7.27
CA ASP A 50 -4.19 -8.35 -7.60
C ASP A 50 -4.38 -7.20 -6.60
N ASP A 51 -4.17 -7.44 -5.31
CA ASP A 51 -4.17 -6.42 -4.26
C ASP A 51 -3.12 -5.33 -4.55
N ILE A 52 -1.86 -5.71 -4.77
CA ILE A 52 -0.75 -4.78 -5.05
C ILE A 52 -0.98 -4.01 -6.36
N THR A 53 -1.60 -4.63 -7.37
CA THR A 53 -1.94 -3.95 -8.63
C THR A 53 -2.96 -2.84 -8.40
N ASN A 54 -3.98 -3.11 -7.59
CA ASN A 54 -4.99 -2.12 -7.24
C ASN A 54 -4.38 -0.98 -6.40
N ASP A 55 -3.58 -1.33 -5.40
CA ASP A 55 -2.86 -0.36 -4.56
C ASP A 55 -1.97 0.55 -5.41
N ASN A 56 -1.18 -0.02 -6.32
CA ASN A 56 -0.32 0.76 -7.21
C ASN A 56 -1.11 1.70 -8.13
N THR A 57 -2.29 1.27 -8.59
CA THR A 57 -3.18 2.11 -9.39
C THR A 57 -3.71 3.29 -8.56
N GLU A 58 -4.10 3.05 -7.31
CA GLU A 58 -4.56 4.09 -6.38
C GLU A 58 -3.43 5.08 -6.05
N LEU A 59 -2.22 4.60 -5.75
CA LEU A 59 -1.06 5.44 -5.49
C LEU A 59 -0.76 6.39 -6.66
N ASN A 60 -0.79 5.88 -7.90
CA ASN A 60 -0.59 6.71 -9.08
C ASN A 60 -1.69 7.75 -9.27
N HIS A 61 -2.96 7.38 -9.03
CA HIS A 61 -4.07 8.33 -9.08
C HIS A 61 -3.94 9.44 -8.01
N ILE A 62 -3.47 9.10 -6.81
CA ILE A 62 -3.21 10.06 -5.74
C ILE A 62 -2.08 11.01 -6.14
N LEU A 63 -0.97 10.49 -6.68
CA LEU A 63 0.14 11.31 -7.19
C LEU A 63 -0.31 12.28 -8.28
N ASP A 64 -1.16 11.84 -9.21
CA ASP A 64 -1.73 12.71 -10.24
C ASP A 64 -2.64 13.79 -9.67
N SER A 65 -3.45 13.44 -8.66
CA SER A 65 -4.28 14.40 -7.92
C SER A 65 -3.43 15.41 -7.16
N SER A 66 -2.30 14.98 -6.58
CA SER A 66 -1.37 15.87 -5.87
C SER A 66 -0.71 16.90 -6.80
N LYS A 67 -0.53 16.58 -8.09
CA LYS A 67 -0.08 17.58 -9.08
C LYS A 67 -1.10 18.71 -9.27
N VAL A 68 -2.39 18.40 -9.22
CA VAL A 68 -3.46 19.43 -9.27
C VAL A 68 -3.44 20.27 -8.00
N LEU A 69 -3.30 19.61 -6.84
CA LEU A 69 -3.20 20.25 -5.55
C LEU A 69 -2.01 21.22 -5.47
N SER A 70 -0.84 20.79 -5.95
CA SER A 70 0.36 21.61 -6.02
C SER A 70 0.16 22.90 -6.83
N ARG A 71 -0.61 22.86 -7.93
CA ARG A 71 -0.95 24.07 -8.70
C ARG A 71 -1.84 25.02 -7.88
N ASN A 72 -2.80 24.50 -7.12
CA ASN A 72 -3.65 25.31 -6.26
C ASN A 72 -2.84 25.99 -5.14
N ILE A 73 -1.89 25.25 -4.55
CA ILE A 73 -0.93 25.77 -3.58
C ILE A 73 -0.09 26.90 -4.21
N ASP A 74 0.39 26.74 -5.45
CA ASP A 74 1.19 27.76 -6.13
C ASP A 74 0.41 29.08 -6.32
N PHE A 75 -0.88 29.01 -6.68
CA PHE A 75 -1.73 30.21 -6.74
C PHE A 75 -1.86 30.88 -5.37
N LEU A 76 -2.10 30.10 -4.31
CA LEU A 76 -2.21 30.62 -2.96
C LEU A 76 -0.88 31.24 -2.46
N MET A 77 0.25 30.60 -2.77
CA MET A 77 1.58 31.11 -2.43
C MET A 77 1.86 32.44 -3.14
N ARG A 78 1.55 32.57 -4.44
CA ARG A 78 1.70 33.84 -5.17
C ARG A 78 0.83 34.94 -4.56
N PHE A 79 -0.39 34.63 -4.17
CA PHE A 79 -1.25 35.59 -3.50
C PHE A 79 -0.65 36.07 -2.15
N VAL A 80 -0.28 35.13 -1.29
CA VAL A 80 0.16 35.41 0.10
C VAL A 80 1.54 36.06 0.16
N TYR A 81 2.45 35.72 -0.76
CA TYR A 81 3.84 36.17 -0.75
C TYR A 81 4.17 37.24 -1.79
N ALA A 82 3.52 37.22 -2.96
CA ALA A 82 3.83 38.13 -4.07
C ALA A 82 2.74 39.20 -4.30
N SER A 83 1.75 39.30 -3.39
CA SER A 83 0.60 40.22 -3.53
C SER A 83 -0.12 40.06 -4.87
N GLY A 84 -0.29 38.80 -5.31
CA GLY A 84 -1.07 38.48 -6.50
C GLY A 84 -2.53 38.96 -6.41
N PRO A 85 -3.24 39.03 -7.54
CA PRO A 85 -4.64 39.48 -7.58
C PRO A 85 -5.55 38.54 -6.77
N LEU A 86 -6.55 39.10 -6.10
CA LEU A 86 -7.55 38.32 -5.34
C LEU A 86 -8.42 37.47 -6.28
N GLU A 87 -8.55 37.90 -7.53
CA GLU A 87 -9.30 37.21 -8.58
C GLU A 87 -8.73 35.82 -8.91
N ASP A 88 -7.45 35.59 -8.62
CA ASP A 88 -6.81 34.27 -8.75
C ASP A 88 -7.29 33.30 -7.64
N LEU A 89 -7.84 33.82 -6.54
CA LEU A 89 -8.37 33.07 -5.40
C LEU A 89 -9.89 32.98 -5.46
N LYS A 90 -10.37 31.94 -6.15
CA LYS A 90 -11.78 31.52 -6.02
C LYS A 90 -11.96 30.66 -4.78
N TYR A 91 -13.16 30.68 -4.21
CA TYR A 91 -13.57 29.84 -3.07
C TYR A 91 -13.07 28.40 -3.20
N GLY A 92 -13.33 27.79 -4.36
CA GLY A 92 -12.95 26.40 -4.64
C GLY A 92 -11.45 26.16 -4.62
N HIS A 93 -10.62 27.13 -5.02
CA HIS A 93 -9.17 26.96 -4.98
C HIS A 93 -8.65 26.90 -3.53
N ILE A 94 -9.18 27.71 -2.61
CA ILE A 94 -8.67 27.77 -1.24
C ILE A 94 -9.02 26.55 -0.41
N THR A 95 -10.28 26.09 -0.46
CA THR A 95 -10.66 24.89 0.29
C THR A 95 -10.06 23.63 -0.33
N SER A 96 -9.97 23.58 -1.67
CA SER A 96 -9.34 22.44 -2.36
C SER A 96 -7.82 22.38 -2.18
N THR A 97 -7.14 23.52 -1.92
CA THR A 97 -5.69 23.55 -1.62
C THR A 97 -5.29 22.64 -0.47
N TYR A 98 -6.20 22.38 0.49
CA TYR A 98 -5.92 21.55 1.66
C TYR A 98 -6.64 20.20 1.65
N ALA A 99 -7.34 19.87 0.56
CA ALA A 99 -8.10 18.63 0.41
C ALA A 99 -7.22 17.54 -0.22
N ALA A 100 -6.14 17.17 0.47
CA ALA A 100 -5.26 16.11 0.00
C ALA A 100 -5.99 14.74 0.02
N PRO A 101 -5.90 13.93 -1.05
CA PRO A 101 -6.37 12.55 -1.00
C PRO A 101 -5.43 11.70 -0.14
N TYR A 102 -5.96 10.58 0.37
CA TYR A 102 -5.30 9.64 1.27
C TYR A 102 -5.39 8.23 0.70
N PHE A 103 -4.35 7.42 0.95
CA PHE A 103 -4.24 6.06 0.46
C PHE A 103 -4.91 5.06 1.40
N ASN A 104 -5.59 4.06 0.84
CA ASN A 104 -6.17 2.95 1.62
C ASN A 104 -5.75 1.59 1.05
N ALA A 105 -4.74 1.00 1.66
CA ALA A 105 -4.16 -0.27 1.24
C ALA A 105 -5.18 -1.42 1.15
N LYS A 106 -5.02 -2.29 0.15
CA LYS A 106 -5.65 -3.61 0.06
C LYS A 106 -4.72 -4.64 0.70
N ASP A 107 -4.81 -4.75 2.01
CA ASP A 107 -3.93 -5.61 2.84
C ASP A 107 -4.59 -6.91 3.34
N GLY A 108 -5.84 -7.17 2.92
CA GLY A 108 -6.63 -8.31 3.39
C GLY A 108 -5.94 -9.66 3.16
N THR A 109 -5.33 -9.87 1.99
CA THR A 109 -4.59 -11.11 1.70
C THR A 109 -3.34 -11.23 2.57
N TYR A 110 -2.57 -10.15 2.71
CA TYR A 110 -1.35 -10.13 3.51
C TYR A 110 -1.65 -10.38 5.00
N HIS A 111 -2.64 -9.70 5.57
CA HIS A 111 -3.06 -9.94 6.95
C HIS A 111 -3.60 -11.35 7.16
N SER A 112 -4.33 -11.91 6.20
CA SER A 112 -4.78 -13.30 6.28
C SER A 112 -3.60 -14.29 6.32
N LEU A 113 -2.55 -14.05 5.53
CA LEU A 113 -1.32 -14.85 5.53
C LEU A 113 -0.57 -14.75 6.87
N VAL A 114 -0.42 -13.54 7.41
CA VAL A 114 0.26 -13.31 8.70
C VAL A 114 -0.53 -13.95 9.85
N ASN A 115 -1.83 -13.67 9.94
CA ASN A 115 -2.68 -14.14 11.04
C ASN A 115 -2.89 -15.66 11.04
N SER A 116 -2.87 -16.30 9.87
CA SER A 116 -2.94 -17.76 9.78
C SER A 116 -1.60 -18.46 9.97
N GLY A 117 -0.49 -17.73 10.07
CA GLY A 117 0.86 -18.30 10.08
C GLY A 117 1.28 -18.92 8.74
N SER A 118 0.54 -18.63 7.66
CA SER A 118 0.75 -19.23 6.33
C SER A 118 1.73 -18.45 5.47
N LEU A 119 2.37 -17.39 5.99
CA LEU A 119 3.32 -16.58 5.22
C LEU A 119 4.49 -17.44 4.69
N ASP A 120 4.89 -18.47 5.43
CA ASP A 120 5.93 -19.43 5.02
C ASP A 120 5.55 -20.30 3.81
N MET A 121 4.27 -20.34 3.43
CA MET A 121 3.82 -20.97 2.17
C MET A 121 4.40 -20.27 0.95
N ILE A 122 4.81 -19.00 1.05
CA ILE A 122 5.62 -18.35 0.02
C ILE A 122 7.04 -18.86 0.15
N SER A 123 7.36 -19.94 -0.56
CA SER A 123 8.63 -20.67 -0.45
C SER A 123 9.87 -19.82 -0.82
N ASN A 124 9.73 -18.86 -1.73
CA ASN A 124 10.80 -17.93 -2.09
C ASN A 124 11.01 -16.90 -0.98
N TYR A 125 12.04 -17.12 -0.14
CA TYR A 125 12.37 -16.25 0.99
C TYR A 125 12.58 -14.78 0.61
N LYS A 126 13.25 -14.51 -0.53
CA LYS A 126 13.52 -13.13 -0.96
C LYS A 126 12.22 -12.41 -1.33
N LEU A 127 11.36 -13.08 -2.10
CA LEU A 127 10.05 -12.55 -2.46
C LEU A 127 9.19 -12.32 -1.20
N ARG A 128 9.14 -13.30 -0.31
CA ARG A 128 8.42 -13.20 0.97
C ARG A 128 8.88 -11.99 1.79
N ALA A 129 10.20 -11.81 1.94
CA ALA A 129 10.75 -10.65 2.64
C ALA A 129 10.38 -9.33 1.94
N SER A 130 10.40 -9.29 0.60
CA SER A 130 10.03 -8.11 -0.17
C SER A 130 8.54 -7.74 -0.05
N ILE A 131 7.66 -8.75 0.05
CA ILE A 131 6.23 -8.56 0.35
C ILE A 131 6.06 -7.99 1.77
N THR A 132 6.69 -8.60 2.76
CA THR A 132 6.64 -8.12 4.15
C THR A 132 7.13 -6.68 4.28
N ASP A 133 8.21 -6.33 3.58
CA ASP A 133 8.77 -4.98 3.54
C ASP A 133 7.80 -3.95 2.95
N LEU A 134 7.08 -4.29 1.88
CA LEU A 134 6.03 -3.42 1.32
C LEU A 134 4.95 -3.10 2.37
N TYR A 135 4.37 -4.13 2.98
CA TYR A 135 3.24 -3.95 3.88
C TYR A 135 3.62 -3.38 5.25
N ASN A 136 4.76 -3.77 5.82
CA ASN A 136 5.13 -3.36 7.18
C ASN A 136 5.92 -2.06 7.23
N PHE A 137 6.65 -1.70 6.16
CA PHE A 137 7.48 -0.51 6.14
C PHE A 137 6.91 0.54 5.20
N HIS A 138 6.74 0.23 3.91
CA HIS A 138 6.32 1.23 2.93
C HIS A 138 4.91 1.77 3.17
N TYR A 139 3.95 0.90 3.52
CA TYR A 139 2.58 1.34 3.82
C TYR A 139 2.48 2.07 5.17
N ASP A 140 3.29 1.68 6.15
CA ASP A 140 3.39 2.38 7.45
C ASP A 140 3.96 3.80 7.27
N GLU A 141 4.99 3.97 6.44
CA GLU A 141 5.56 5.29 6.12
C GLU A 141 4.55 6.18 5.37
N ILE A 142 3.72 5.61 4.49
CA ILE A 142 2.59 6.35 3.89
C ILE A 142 1.62 6.81 4.97
N SER A 143 1.20 5.91 5.87
CA SER A 143 0.24 6.24 6.94
C SER A 143 0.75 7.40 7.79
N LYS A 144 2.03 7.37 8.21
CA LYS A 144 2.61 8.46 9.01
C LYS A 144 2.65 9.78 8.25
N ALA A 145 3.02 9.75 6.97
CA ALA A 145 3.05 10.96 6.13
C ALA A 145 1.65 11.55 5.93
N ASP A 146 0.65 10.69 5.76
CA ASP A 146 -0.77 11.05 5.69
C ASP A 146 -1.25 11.66 7.01
N ASP A 147 -0.90 11.08 8.16
CA ASP A 147 -1.26 11.57 9.48
C ASP A 147 -0.69 12.98 9.73
N PHE A 148 0.56 13.26 9.34
CA PHE A 148 1.13 14.62 9.46
C PHE A 148 0.35 15.66 8.66
N ILE A 149 -0.10 15.29 7.44
CA ILE A 149 -0.95 16.16 6.63
C ILE A 149 -2.31 16.36 7.29
N HIS A 150 -2.93 15.26 7.72
CA HIS A 150 -4.23 15.27 8.38
C HIS A 150 -4.23 16.16 9.63
N ASP A 151 -3.25 15.99 10.51
CA ASP A 151 -3.12 16.71 11.76
C ASP A 151 -2.86 18.20 11.54
N LEU A 152 -2.02 18.56 10.57
CA LEU A 152 -1.79 19.96 10.23
C LEU A 152 -3.08 20.60 9.69
N VAL A 153 -3.76 19.92 8.76
CA VAL A 153 -4.96 20.47 8.11
C VAL A 153 -6.11 20.60 9.10
N ASN A 154 -6.44 19.54 9.84
CA ASN A 154 -7.59 19.52 10.75
C ASN A 154 -7.30 20.21 12.09
N GLY A 155 -6.07 20.15 12.57
CA GLY A 155 -5.68 20.73 13.85
C GLY A 155 -5.33 22.22 13.78
N GLN A 156 -4.83 22.72 12.64
CA GLN A 156 -4.33 24.09 12.54
C GLN A 156 -4.97 24.89 11.40
N ILE A 157 -5.04 24.33 10.19
CA ILE A 157 -5.44 25.09 9.00
C ILE A 157 -6.96 25.33 8.99
N TYR A 158 -7.78 24.28 8.97
CA TYR A 158 -9.23 24.43 8.92
C TYR A 158 -9.81 25.23 10.09
N PRO A 159 -9.38 25.04 11.35
CA PRO A 159 -9.84 25.88 12.45
C PRO A 159 -9.57 27.36 12.21
N TYR A 160 -8.35 27.69 11.74
CA TYR A 160 -8.01 29.07 11.42
C TYR A 160 -8.88 29.63 10.29
N MET A 161 -9.06 28.85 9.21
CA MET A 161 -9.85 29.26 8.05
C MET A 161 -11.32 29.51 8.43
N ILE A 162 -11.92 28.64 9.22
CA ILE A 162 -13.32 28.76 9.67
C ILE A 162 -13.49 30.00 10.56
N GLU A 163 -12.54 30.25 11.47
CA GLU A 163 -12.63 31.37 12.41
C GLU A 163 -12.37 32.72 11.73
N ASN A 164 -11.47 32.77 10.75
CA ASN A 164 -10.91 34.04 10.27
C ASN A 164 -11.28 34.38 8.82
N ILE A 165 -11.73 33.45 7.99
CA ILE A 165 -11.97 33.71 6.57
C ILE A 165 -13.47 33.88 6.30
N GLN A 166 -13.81 35.06 5.77
CA GLN A 166 -15.17 35.33 5.31
C GLN A 166 -15.32 34.97 3.83
N PHE A 167 -15.99 33.86 3.56
CA PHE A 167 -16.30 33.42 2.19
C PHE A 167 -17.53 34.12 1.63
N GLY A 168 -17.48 34.48 0.34
CA GLY A 168 -18.66 34.93 -0.40
C GLY A 168 -19.70 33.82 -0.57
N SER A 169 -20.97 34.19 -0.72
CA SER A 169 -22.03 33.22 -0.95
C SER A 169 -22.22 32.94 -2.45
N VAL A 170 -21.97 31.69 -2.84
CA VAL A 170 -22.18 31.19 -4.22
C VAL A 170 -23.64 31.38 -4.66
N GLN A 171 -24.60 31.26 -3.73
CA GLN A 171 -26.01 31.48 -4.01
C GLN A 171 -26.31 32.92 -4.48
N PHE A 172 -25.45 33.88 -4.10
CA PHE A 172 -25.55 35.29 -4.49
C PHE A 172 -24.52 35.68 -5.56
N GLY A 173 -23.91 34.70 -6.26
CA GLY A 173 -22.93 34.95 -7.31
C GLY A 173 -21.55 35.42 -6.83
N GLN A 174 -21.31 35.39 -5.52
CA GLN A 174 -20.03 35.75 -4.91
C GLN A 174 -19.19 34.49 -4.77
N ASN A 175 -18.15 34.36 -5.60
CA ASN A 175 -17.29 33.18 -5.64
C ASN A 175 -15.85 33.47 -5.16
N GLU A 176 -15.69 34.60 -4.48
CA GLU A 176 -14.44 35.17 -3.97
C GLU A 176 -14.43 35.18 -2.43
N ILE A 177 -13.28 35.54 -1.87
CA ILE A 177 -13.17 35.86 -0.45
C ILE A 177 -13.55 37.33 -0.24
N LEU A 178 -14.33 37.61 0.80
CA LEU A 178 -14.79 38.97 1.09
C LEU A 178 -13.74 39.80 1.86
N ASP A 179 -12.85 39.15 2.62
CA ASP A 179 -11.73 39.78 3.34
C ASP A 179 -10.47 38.92 3.25
N ASP A 180 -9.43 39.46 2.61
CA ASP A 180 -8.17 38.77 2.35
C ASP A 180 -7.07 39.06 3.39
N ARG A 181 -7.28 40.03 4.28
CA ARG A 181 -6.32 40.40 5.34
C ARG A 181 -5.91 39.21 6.21
N PRO A 182 -6.81 38.29 6.60
CA PRO A 182 -6.43 37.13 7.40
C PRO A 182 -5.54 36.13 6.67
N LEU A 183 -5.46 36.16 5.33
CA LEU A 183 -4.52 35.34 4.56
C LEU A 183 -3.10 35.93 4.51
N LYS A 184 -2.96 37.22 4.83
CA LYS A 184 -1.70 37.98 4.64
C LYS A 184 -0.92 38.15 5.94
N ASN A 185 -0.84 37.10 6.77
CA ASN A 185 -0.05 37.11 8.01
C ASN A 185 0.94 35.96 8.10
N ASN A 186 1.86 36.05 9.07
CA ASN A 186 2.91 35.04 9.27
C ASN A 186 2.38 33.66 9.64
N LYS A 187 1.23 33.56 10.34
CA LYS A 187 0.63 32.28 10.69
C LYS A 187 0.22 31.53 9.43
N VAL A 188 -0.49 32.18 8.51
CA VAL A 188 -0.91 31.60 7.22
C VAL A 188 0.29 31.26 6.35
N ARG A 189 1.29 32.15 6.28
CA ARG A 189 2.56 31.90 5.57
C ARG A 189 3.24 30.62 6.05
N ASN A 190 3.35 30.46 7.37
CA ASN A 190 3.97 29.28 7.98
C ASN A 190 3.12 28.01 7.77
N MET A 191 1.79 28.11 7.87
CA MET A 191 0.90 26.99 7.62
C MET A 191 0.99 26.49 6.18
N ILE A 192 0.91 27.38 5.19
CA ILE A 192 1.02 27.00 3.78
C ILE A 192 2.41 26.43 3.50
N GLY A 193 3.48 27.11 3.95
CA GLY A 193 4.85 26.63 3.74
C GLY A 193 5.10 25.26 4.36
N SER A 194 4.59 25.02 5.58
CA SER A 194 4.69 23.71 6.23
C SER A 194 3.92 22.65 5.47
N TYR A 195 2.68 22.96 5.07
CA TYR A 195 1.84 22.06 4.29
C TYR A 195 2.49 21.71 2.94
N THR A 196 3.06 22.68 2.23
CA THR A 196 3.79 22.43 0.96
C THR A 196 4.98 21.50 1.16
N ASN A 197 5.76 21.70 2.22
CA ASN A 197 6.92 20.86 2.51
C ASN A 197 6.51 19.42 2.85
N LEU A 198 5.52 19.25 3.74
CA LEU A 198 5.00 17.94 4.12
C LEU A 198 4.37 17.22 2.92
N LEU A 199 3.62 17.94 2.07
CA LEU A 199 2.98 17.36 0.90
C LEU A 199 4.03 16.85 -0.10
N LYS A 200 5.11 17.60 -0.30
CA LYS A 200 6.22 17.19 -1.17
C LYS A 200 6.93 15.94 -0.64
N GLU A 201 7.15 15.85 0.67
CA GLU A 201 7.75 14.67 1.30
C GLU A 201 6.83 13.45 1.17
N ARG A 202 5.53 13.63 1.44
CA ARG A 202 4.51 12.61 1.26
C ARG A 202 4.47 12.10 -0.19
N ASP A 203 4.44 12.98 -1.18
CA ASP A 203 4.43 12.58 -2.59
C ASP A 203 5.69 11.78 -2.97
N ALA A 204 6.84 12.10 -2.38
CA ALA A 204 8.06 11.31 -2.58
C ALA A 204 7.92 9.90 -1.98
N ILE A 205 7.34 9.77 -0.78
CA ILE A 205 7.08 8.47 -0.15
C ILE A 205 6.11 7.64 -1.01
N TYR A 206 5.01 8.24 -1.48
CA TYR A 206 4.06 7.59 -2.38
C TYR A 206 4.74 7.09 -3.67
N GLY A 207 5.61 7.92 -4.28
CA GLY A 207 6.37 7.52 -5.46
C GLY A 207 7.34 6.37 -5.20
N LEU A 208 8.03 6.36 -4.05
CA LEU A 208 8.90 5.24 -3.66
C LEU A 208 8.11 3.95 -3.47
N THR A 209 6.95 4.02 -2.80
CA THR A 209 6.08 2.87 -2.59
C THR A 209 5.48 2.35 -3.90
N SER A 210 5.07 3.23 -4.82
CA SER A 210 4.60 2.81 -6.15
C SER A 210 5.69 2.06 -6.93
N ASN A 211 6.94 2.56 -6.92
CA ASN A 211 8.07 1.86 -7.53
C ASN A 211 8.33 0.50 -6.87
N LYS A 212 8.17 0.39 -5.55
CA LYS A 212 8.27 -0.88 -4.82
C LYS A 212 7.18 -1.85 -5.28
N CYS A 213 5.94 -1.39 -5.43
CA CYS A 213 4.84 -2.19 -5.98
C CYS A 213 5.17 -2.72 -7.38
N ASP A 214 5.67 -1.87 -8.29
CA ASP A 214 6.06 -2.28 -9.65
C ASP A 214 7.12 -3.38 -9.65
N SER A 215 8.18 -3.21 -8.84
CA SER A 215 9.23 -4.24 -8.69
C SER A 215 8.64 -5.55 -8.17
N LEU A 216 7.79 -5.47 -7.15
CA LEU A 216 7.22 -6.65 -6.51
C LEU A 216 6.26 -7.40 -7.44
N LEU A 217 5.48 -6.68 -8.26
CA LEU A 217 4.62 -7.29 -9.28
C LEU A 217 5.42 -8.09 -10.31
N ILE A 218 6.61 -7.60 -10.71
CA ILE A 218 7.51 -8.35 -11.60
C ILE A 218 8.01 -9.62 -10.91
N GLU A 219 8.44 -9.52 -9.65
CA GLU A 219 8.91 -10.68 -8.87
C GLU A 219 7.82 -11.73 -8.67
N ILE A 220 6.60 -11.32 -8.31
CA ILE A 220 5.45 -12.22 -8.12
C ILE A 220 5.10 -12.91 -9.44
N ASN A 221 5.03 -12.18 -10.55
CA ASN A 221 4.72 -12.77 -11.86
C ASN A 221 5.80 -13.76 -12.32
N SER A 222 7.08 -13.45 -12.05
CA SER A 222 8.19 -14.38 -12.30
C SER A 222 8.06 -15.66 -11.48
N GLU A 223 7.71 -15.54 -10.19
CA GLU A 223 7.54 -16.69 -9.31
C GLU A 223 6.33 -17.55 -9.73
N LEU A 224 5.20 -16.92 -10.04
CA LEU A 224 4.01 -17.60 -10.57
C LEU A 224 4.32 -18.38 -11.86
N ALA A 225 5.18 -17.85 -12.73
CA ALA A 225 5.58 -18.55 -13.96
C ALA A 225 6.41 -19.82 -13.68
N LYS A 226 7.22 -19.85 -12.61
CA LYS A 226 7.98 -21.04 -12.18
C LYS A 226 7.08 -22.10 -11.53
N LEU A 227 5.97 -21.67 -10.93
CA LEU A 227 4.99 -22.51 -10.27
C LEU A 227 3.90 -23.03 -11.21
N LYS A 228 3.90 -22.68 -12.49
CA LYS A 228 3.08 -23.32 -13.52
C LYS A 228 3.82 -24.50 -14.14
#